data_AF-A0A1R3VMI5-F1
#
_entry.id   AF-A0A1R3VMI5-F1
#
_cell.length_a   1.000
_cell.length_b   1.000
_cell.length_c   1.000
_cell.angle_alpha   90.00
_cell.angle_beta   90.00
_cell.angle_gamma   90.00
#
_symmetry.space_group_name_H-M   'P 1'
#
loop_
_entity.id
_entity.type
_entity.pdbx_description
1 polymer ?
#
loop_
_entity_poly.entity_id
_entity_poly.type
_entity_poly.pdbx_seq_one_letter_code
_entity_poly.pdbx_strand_id
1 'polypeptide(L)'
;MELRDRRLNGHKFVRQFPIGSYFADFACRECQLVVEVDASQHVGSNHDRIRDRFIVSNGWSMLRFWNVDVLKDCEEVLETILAAIEGRLERRIETHDLRFVAAKGYGETYP
;
A
#
# COMPACT_ATOMS: atom_id res chain seq x y z
N MET A 1 6.68 10.61 -10.68
CA MET A 1 5.97 11.81 -11.18
C MET A 1 4.50 11.51 -11.52
N GLU A 2 4.08 10.24 -11.49
CA GLU A 2 2.84 9.77 -12.13
C GLU A 2 1.62 9.64 -11.21
N LEU A 3 1.80 9.54 -9.89
CA LEU A 3 0.66 9.53 -8.95
C LEU A 3 0.06 10.93 -8.69
N ARG A 4 0.53 11.99 -9.38
CA ARG A 4 0.01 13.35 -9.23
C ARG A 4 -1.19 13.59 -10.14
N ASP A 5 -2.02 14.57 -9.77
CA ASP A 5 -3.08 15.15 -10.61
C ASP A 5 -4.04 14.14 -11.24
N ARG A 6 -4.42 13.10 -10.49
CA ARG A 6 -5.41 12.09 -10.93
C ARG A 6 -5.02 11.31 -12.19
N ARG A 7 -3.73 11.24 -12.52
CA ARG A 7 -3.24 10.61 -13.76
C ARG A 7 -3.37 9.08 -13.77
N LEU A 8 -3.58 8.46 -12.61
CA LEU A 8 -3.86 7.02 -12.50
C LEU A 8 -5.37 6.77 -12.50
N ASN A 9 -5.96 6.59 -13.69
CA ASN A 9 -7.40 6.35 -13.90
C ASN A 9 -8.35 7.30 -13.13
N GLY A 10 -7.95 8.56 -12.92
CA GLY A 10 -8.77 9.54 -12.21
C GLY A 10 -8.60 9.54 -10.68
N HIS A 11 -7.89 8.56 -10.12
CA HIS A 11 -7.68 8.41 -8.68
C HIS A 11 -6.67 9.42 -8.14
N LYS A 12 -7.08 10.14 -7.10
CA LYS A 12 -6.22 11.15 -6.47
C LYS A 12 -5.36 10.53 -5.37
N PHE A 13 -4.05 10.53 -5.57
CA PHE A 13 -3.08 10.25 -4.53
C PHE A 13 -2.55 11.53 -3.88
N VAL A 14 -2.40 11.49 -2.57
CA VAL A 14 -1.77 12.52 -1.75
C VAL A 14 -0.53 11.96 -1.09
N ARG A 15 0.52 12.77 -0.96
CA ARG A 15 1.77 12.37 -0.30
C ARG A 15 1.72 12.62 1.20
N GLN A 16 2.47 11.84 1.97
CA GLN A 16 2.67 12.03 3.42
C GLN A 16 1.33 12.20 4.16
N PHE A 17 0.40 11.28 3.92
CA PHE A 17 -0.95 11.37 4.42
C PHE A 17 -1.05 10.85 5.85
N PRO A 18 -1.59 11.62 6.81
CA PRO A 18 -1.75 11.15 8.18
C PRO A 18 -2.90 10.14 8.30
N ILE A 19 -2.62 9.02 8.94
CA ILE A 19 -3.58 7.99 9.36
C ILE A 19 -3.34 7.72 10.84
N GLY A 20 -4.14 8.38 11.68
CA GLY A 20 -3.94 8.40 13.13
C GLY A 20 -2.54 8.88 13.49
N SER A 21 -1.77 8.06 14.20
CA SER A 21 -0.40 8.38 14.63
C SER A 21 0.68 8.11 13.57
N TYR A 22 0.31 7.61 12.38
CA TYR A 22 1.25 7.23 11.33
C TYR A 22 1.07 8.09 10.08
N PHE A 23 2.11 8.14 9.24
CA PHE A 23 2.07 8.81 7.95
C PHE A 23 2.37 7.80 6.84
N ALA A 24 1.51 7.79 5.83
CA ALA A 24 1.70 7.01 4.61
C ALA A 24 2.46 7.83 3.57
N ASP A 25 3.40 7.22 2.85
CA ASP A 25 4.12 7.89 1.76
C ASP A 25 3.15 8.43 0.70
N PHE A 26 2.19 7.60 0.30
CA PHE A 26 1.09 7.95 -0.60
C PHE A 26 -0.22 7.33 -0.12
N ALA A 27 -1.33 8.04 -0.32
CA ALA A 27 -2.66 7.52 -0.04
C ALA A 27 -3.69 7.95 -1.09
N CYS A 28 -4.54 7.02 -1.51
CA CYS A 28 -5.77 7.30 -2.24
C CYS A 28 -6.95 7.18 -1.28
N ARG A 29 -7.55 8.33 -0.94
CA ARG A 29 -8.68 8.38 0.01
C ARG A 29 -9.94 7.73 -0.54
N GLU A 30 -10.18 7.88 -1.84
CA GLU A 30 -11.36 7.35 -2.54
C GLU A 30 -11.40 5.82 -2.49
N CYS A 31 -10.23 5.18 -2.56
CA CYS A 31 -10.07 3.71 -2.56
C CYS A 31 -9.65 3.15 -1.20
N GLN A 32 -9.39 4.00 -0.20
CA GLN A 32 -8.77 3.64 1.08
C GLN A 32 -7.51 2.77 0.89
N LEU A 33 -6.62 3.19 -0.01
CA LEU A 33 -5.36 2.48 -0.30
C LEU A 33 -4.17 3.34 0.12
N VAL A 34 -3.27 2.75 0.88
CA VAL A 34 -1.94 3.26 1.20
C VAL A 34 -0.91 2.59 0.29
N VAL A 35 0.00 3.40 -0.26
CA VAL A 35 1.17 2.92 -1.01
C VAL A 35 2.43 3.42 -0.31
N GLU A 36 3.28 2.48 0.10
CA GLU A 36 4.56 2.75 0.79
C GLU A 36 5.72 2.29 -0.09
N VAL A 37 6.83 3.03 -0.03
CA VAL A 37 8.05 2.68 -0.74
C VAL A 37 9.17 2.57 0.27
N ASP A 38 9.56 1.34 0.59
CA ASP A 38 10.52 1.06 1.66
C ASP A 38 11.81 0.49 1.08
N ALA A 39 12.94 1.18 1.32
CA ALA A 39 14.26 0.70 0.94
C ALA A 39 14.88 -0.20 2.03
N SER A 40 14.21 -0.38 3.18
CA SER A 40 14.70 -1.20 4.27
C SER A 40 14.14 -2.62 4.20
N GLN A 41 15.03 -3.59 4.00
CA GLN A 41 14.68 -5.01 4.10
C GLN A 41 14.44 -5.47 5.56
N HIS A 42 14.57 -4.58 6.54
CA HIS A 42 14.32 -4.85 7.96
C HIS A 42 12.83 -4.73 8.31
N VAL A 43 12.00 -5.47 7.60
CA VAL A 43 10.57 -5.58 7.89
C VAL A 43 10.37 -6.69 8.92
N GLY A 44 9.47 -6.45 9.87
CA GLY A 44 9.10 -7.45 10.87
C GLY A 44 9.43 -7.07 12.30
N SER A 45 9.83 -5.81 12.55
CA SER A 45 9.81 -5.29 13.90
C SER A 45 8.38 -5.34 14.46
N ASN A 46 8.23 -5.48 15.78
CA ASN A 46 6.91 -5.37 16.41
C ASN A 46 6.23 -4.03 16.09
N HIS A 47 7.01 -2.97 15.89
CA HIS A 47 6.50 -1.65 15.54
C HIS A 47 5.81 -1.65 14.17
N ASP A 48 6.40 -2.28 13.15
CA ASP A 48 5.80 -2.35 11.80
C ASP A 48 4.52 -3.16 11.82
N ARG A 49 4.49 -4.27 12.56
CA ARG A 49 3.27 -5.08 12.73
C ARG A 49 2.14 -4.29 13.41
N ILE A 50 2.46 -3.48 14.42
CA ILE A 50 1.49 -2.62 15.10
C ILE A 50 0.99 -1.53 14.15
N ARG A 51 1.90 -0.89 13.40
CA ARG A 51 1.56 0.12 12.38
C ARG A 51 0.64 -0.46 11.31
N ASP A 52 1.00 -1.59 10.73
CA ASP A 52 0.22 -2.26 9.69
C ASP A 52 -1.17 -2.61 10.22
N ARG A 53 -1.24 -3.22 11.41
CA ARG A 53 -2.52 -3.54 12.06
C ARG A 53 -3.35 -2.30 12.32
N PHE A 54 -2.75 -1.21 12.79
CA PHE A 54 -3.45 0.05 13.01
C PHE A 54 -4.04 0.59 11.70
N ILE A 55 -3.22 0.71 10.66
CA ILE A 55 -3.67 1.26 9.35
C ILE A 55 -4.80 0.40 8.79
N VAL A 56 -4.61 -0.92 8.79
CA VAL A 56 -5.58 -1.84 8.19
C VAL A 56 -6.88 -1.93 9.00
N SER A 57 -6.82 -1.91 10.34
CA SER A 57 -8.01 -1.84 11.19
C SER A 57 -8.78 -0.52 11.07
N ASN A 58 -8.13 0.56 10.62
CA ASN A 58 -8.79 1.82 10.25
C ASN A 58 -9.41 1.78 8.83
N GLY A 59 -9.47 0.60 8.20
CA GLY A 59 -10.13 0.39 6.91
C GLY A 59 -9.24 0.66 5.69
N TRP A 60 -7.93 0.83 5.87
CA TRP A 60 -6.99 1.11 4.78
C TRP A 60 -6.26 -0.14 4.31
N SER A 61 -6.41 -0.49 3.03
CA SER A 61 -5.54 -1.49 2.41
C SER A 61 -4.12 -0.92 2.29
N MET A 62 -3.11 -1.79 2.35
CA MET A 62 -1.71 -1.39 2.29
C MET A 62 -0.99 -2.14 1.17
N LEU A 63 -0.31 -1.40 0.30
CA LEU A 63 0.60 -1.91 -0.72
C LEU A 63 2.00 -1.32 -0.44
N ARG A 64 2.98 -2.16 -0.18
CA ARG A 64 4.37 -1.76 0.08
C ARG A 64 5.26 -2.35 -1.00
N PHE A 65 6.08 -1.51 -1.64
CA PHE A 65 7.15 -1.93 -2.53
C PHE A 65 8.48 -1.91 -1.76
N TRP A 66 9.22 -3.01 -1.84
CA TRP A 66 10.46 -3.27 -1.09
C TRP A 66 11.67 -3.16 -2.01
N ASN A 67 11.47 -3.54 -3.27
CA ASN A 67 12.50 -3.49 -4.28
C ASN A 67 12.47 -2.13 -4.98
N VAL A 68 13.51 -1.33 -4.75
CA VAL A 68 13.69 -0.06 -5.46
C VAL A 68 13.87 -0.24 -6.96
N ASP A 69 14.25 -1.43 -7.42
CA ASP A 69 14.32 -1.75 -8.85
C ASP A 69 12.93 -1.86 -9.48
N VAL A 70 11.90 -2.29 -8.74
CA VAL A 70 10.51 -2.26 -9.23
C VAL A 70 10.05 -0.82 -9.47
N LEU A 71 10.59 0.15 -8.75
CA LEU A 71 10.30 1.57 -9.02
C LEU A 71 10.92 2.08 -10.32
N LYS A 72 11.85 1.33 -10.93
CA LYS A 72 12.42 1.68 -12.24
C LYS A 72 11.43 1.36 -13.35
N ASP A 73 10.54 0.39 -13.14
CA ASP A 73 9.42 0.09 -14.03
C ASP A 73 8.14 0.76 -13.52
N CYS A 74 7.95 2.01 -13.94
CA CYS A 74 6.79 2.78 -13.49
C CYS A 74 5.46 2.16 -13.97
N GLU A 75 5.44 1.49 -15.12
CA GLU A 75 4.22 0.90 -15.68
C GLU A 75 3.74 -0.27 -14.82
N GLU A 76 4.65 -1.18 -14.45
CA GLU A 76 4.31 -2.33 -13.58
C GLU A 76 3.81 -1.89 -12.20
N VAL A 77 4.43 -0.85 -11.62
CA VAL A 77 4.00 -0.26 -10.34
C VAL A 77 2.58 0.30 -10.45
N LEU A 78 2.29 1.07 -11.50
CA LEU A 78 0.97 1.67 -11.70
C LEU A 78 -0.11 0.60 -11.92
N GLU A 79 0.17 -0.43 -12.72
CA GLU A 79 -0.74 -1.55 -12.94
C GLU A 79 -1.03 -2.32 -11.66
N THR A 80 -0.01 -2.54 -10.83
CA THR A 80 -0.18 -3.19 -9.52
C THR A 80 -1.07 -2.35 -8.59
N ILE A 81 -0.87 -1.03 -8.57
CA ILE A 81 -1.71 -0.12 -7.78
C ILE A 81 -3.16 -0.15 -8.29
N LEU A 82 -3.38 -0.17 -9.60
CA LEU A 82 -4.72 -0.29 -10.19
C LEU A 82 -5.36 -1.62 -9.83
N ALA A 83 -4.63 -2.73 -9.92
CA ALA A 83 -5.11 -4.05 -9.53
C ALA A 83 -5.54 -4.08 -8.05
N ALA A 84 -4.80 -3.40 -7.17
CA ALA A 84 -5.17 -3.26 -5.76
C ALA A 84 -6.46 -2.46 -5.58
N ILE A 85 -6.61 -1.34 -6.29
CA ILE A 85 -7.81 -0.49 -6.25
C ILE A 85 -9.04 -1.25 -6.75
N GLU A 86 -8.89 -2.01 -7.84
CA GLU A 86 -9.97 -2.75 -8.49
C GLU A 86 -10.31 -4.07 -7.78
N GLY A 87 -9.58 -4.42 -6.72
CA GLY A 87 -9.79 -5.66 -5.96
C GLY A 87 -9.38 -6.91 -6.74
N ARG A 88 -8.49 -6.77 -7.73
CA ARG A 88 -7.95 -7.88 -8.54
C ARG A 88 -6.81 -8.62 -7.85
N LEU A 89 -6.25 -8.07 -6.77
CA LEU A 89 -5.24 -8.75 -5.96
C LEU A 89 -5.88 -9.68 -4.92
N GLU A 90 -5.21 -10.78 -4.61
CA GLU A 90 -5.56 -11.61 -3.45
C GLU A 90 -5.55 -10.79 -2.16
N ARG A 91 -6.31 -11.23 -1.14
CA ARG A 91 -6.45 -10.48 0.13
C ARG A 91 -5.13 -10.23 0.86
N ARG A 92 -4.13 -11.07 0.61
CA ARG A 92 -2.76 -10.89 1.08
C ARG A 92 -1.79 -11.43 0.04
N ILE A 93 -0.79 -10.63 -0.30
CA ILE A 93 0.34 -11.03 -1.14
C ILE A 93 1.61 -10.63 -0.40
N GLU A 94 2.59 -11.51 -0.37
CA GLU A 94 3.91 -11.23 0.22
C GLU A 94 4.95 -11.90 -0.66
N THR A 95 5.70 -11.09 -1.41
CA THR A 95 6.78 -11.53 -2.29
C THR A 95 8.08 -10.84 -1.88
N HIS A 96 9.16 -11.11 -2.60
CA HIS A 96 10.44 -10.41 -2.41
C HIS A 96 10.42 -8.95 -2.87
N ASP A 97 9.45 -8.59 -3.73
CA ASP A 97 9.34 -7.25 -4.32
C ASP A 97 8.31 -6.38 -3.63
N LEU A 98 7.19 -6.98 -3.21
CA LEU A 98 6.06 -6.25 -2.68
C LEU A 98 5.28 -7.02 -1.62
N ARG A 99 4.52 -6.28 -0.83
CA ARG A 99 3.51 -6.82 0.07
C ARG A 99 2.20 -6.07 -0.09
N PHE A 100 1.11 -6.81 -0.20
CA PHE A 100 -0.24 -6.27 -0.20
C PHE A 100 -1.05 -6.89 0.94
N VAL A 101 -1.83 -6.06 1.63
CA VAL A 101 -2.78 -6.47 2.66
C VAL A 101 -4.08 -5.69 2.45
N ALA A 102 -5.16 -6.41 2.14
CA ALA A 102 -6.48 -5.82 2.03
C ALA A 102 -7.09 -5.51 3.41
N ALA A 103 -7.74 -4.36 3.57
CA ALA A 103 -8.49 -4.05 4.79
C ALA A 103 -9.76 -4.87 4.96
N LYS A 104 -10.43 -5.19 3.86
CA LYS A 104 -11.59 -6.09 3.89
C LYS A 104 -11.13 -7.50 4.26
N GLY A 105 -11.62 -8.01 5.38
CA GLY A 105 -11.31 -9.36 5.87
C GLY A 105 -9.98 -9.46 6.63
N TYR A 106 -9.42 -8.36 7.14
CA TYR A 106 -8.14 -8.37 7.85
C TYR A 106 -8.09 -9.31 9.07
N GLY A 107 -9.19 -9.43 9.83
CA GLY A 107 -9.28 -10.36 10.96
C GLY A 107 -9.26 -11.85 10.57
N GLU A 108 -9.41 -12.16 9.28
CA GLU A 108 -9.34 -13.52 8.74
C GLU A 108 -7.97 -13.84 8.12
N THR A 109 -7.17 -12.83 7.78
CA THR A 109 -5.85 -12.98 7.13
C THR A 109 -4.68 -13.06 8.13
N TYR A 110 -4.94 -12.84 9.43
CA TYR A 110 -4.02 -13.06 10.55
C TYR A 110 -4.80 -13.67 11.74
N PRO A 111 -4.73 -15.00 11.96
CA PRO A 111 -5.21 -15.60 13.21
C PRO A 111 -4.43 -15.11 14.43
#